data_AF-I7BY15-F1
#
_entry.id   AF-I7BY15-F1
#
_cell.length_a   1.000
_cell.length_b   1.000
_cell.length_c   1.000
_cell.angle_alpha   90.00
_cell.angle_beta   90.00
_cell.angle_gamma   90.00
#
_symmetry.space_group_name_H-M   'P 1'
#
loop_
_entity.id
_entity.type
_entity.pdbx_description
1 polymer ?
#
loop_
_entity_poly.entity_id
_entity_poly.type
_entity_poly.pdbx_seq_one_letter_code
_entity_poly.pdbx_strand_id
1 'polypeptide(L)'
;MYIGLEVEHYKSFEMISDSAIDAYREKAREATVGEVAKYVIGQIDKKDIIDAKELARKIFPQQHAHVFLSHSHRDEREAIEFALSLEKRGVKVFVDSCVWGYVGDLLWEINAHYSEKKEVGSFTNFSYDKCNEAAASLYLMLNEELHRMIDACECFIFFNTKNSVRIKGHEGFAEGDRTLSPWIYSELAFSAKTRYHQLTRKRLPRGIVESMESHRELAVASASFAFEVINLHLPKMSGEELKSLARKSPHESEFWLDSLYYEYNLESKFKDQCRASRLQST
;
A
#
# COMPACT_ATOMS: atom_id res chain seq x y z
N MET A 1 4.00 -4.45 12.14
CA MET A 1 2.82 -5.28 11.79
C MET A 1 2.80 -6.59 12.57
N TYR A 2 1.62 -7.22 12.68
CA TYR A 2 1.41 -8.54 13.29
C TYR A 2 1.40 -9.68 12.26
N ILE A 3 0.74 -9.46 11.12
CA ILE A 3 0.57 -10.49 10.09
C ILE A 3 0.53 -9.86 8.70
N GLY A 4 1.02 -10.60 7.71
CA GLY A 4 0.82 -10.29 6.29
C GLY A 4 0.08 -11.42 5.59
N LEU A 5 -0.65 -11.12 4.51
CA LEU A 5 -1.14 -12.11 3.54
C LEU A 5 -1.16 -11.55 2.11
N GLU A 6 -1.09 -12.46 1.14
CA GLU A 6 -1.30 -12.18 -0.27
C GLU A 6 -2.70 -12.63 -0.67
N VAL A 7 -3.40 -11.80 -1.44
CA VAL A 7 -4.76 -12.06 -1.93
C VAL A 7 -4.72 -12.12 -3.45
N GLU A 8 -4.96 -13.31 -4.01
CA GLU A 8 -5.11 -13.50 -5.44
C GLU A 8 -6.59 -13.40 -5.87
N HIS A 9 -6.82 -13.02 -7.13
CA HIS A 9 -8.15 -13.03 -7.76
C HIS A 9 -9.26 -12.27 -6.99
N TYR A 10 -8.93 -11.18 -6.30
CA TYR A 10 -9.91 -10.37 -5.57
C TYR A 10 -11.10 -9.92 -6.45
N LYS A 11 -12.30 -9.91 -5.85
CA LYS A 11 -13.54 -9.33 -6.37
C LYS A 11 -14.36 -8.82 -5.19
N SER A 12 -15.12 -7.74 -5.37
CA SER A 12 -15.98 -7.22 -4.30
C SER A 12 -16.92 -8.28 -3.71
N PHE A 13 -17.12 -8.19 -2.39
CA PHE A 13 -17.98 -9.09 -1.62
C PHE A 13 -19.47 -8.78 -1.82
N GLU A 14 -19.77 -7.50 -2.09
CA GLU A 14 -21.09 -6.88 -2.05
C GLU A 14 -21.18 -5.68 -3.01
N MET A 15 -22.38 -5.16 -3.25
CA MET A 15 -22.56 -4.00 -4.12
C MET A 15 -22.20 -2.70 -3.37
N ILE A 16 -21.21 -1.99 -3.88
CA ILE A 16 -20.84 -0.63 -3.47
C ILE A 16 -21.30 0.31 -4.59
N SER A 17 -21.90 1.45 -4.24
CA SER A 17 -22.30 2.46 -5.23
C SER A 17 -21.11 3.31 -5.67
N ASP A 18 -21.09 3.76 -6.93
CA ASP A 18 -20.05 4.66 -7.43
C ASP A 18 -19.95 5.94 -6.58
N SER A 19 -21.09 6.47 -6.12
CA SER A 19 -21.14 7.60 -5.18
C SER A 19 -20.42 7.37 -3.84
N ALA A 20 -20.31 6.13 -3.37
CA ALA A 20 -19.56 5.81 -2.15
C ALA A 20 -18.05 5.71 -2.42
N ILE A 21 -17.67 5.21 -3.60
CA ILE A 21 -16.27 5.16 -4.08
C ILE A 21 -15.76 6.59 -4.32
N ASP A 22 -16.54 7.43 -4.96
CA ASP A 22 -16.18 8.82 -5.24
C ASP A 22 -16.19 9.67 -3.95
N ALA A 23 -17.13 9.46 -3.02
CA ALA A 23 -17.05 10.09 -1.69
C ALA A 23 -15.81 9.66 -0.89
N TYR A 24 -15.35 8.41 -1.04
CA TYR A 24 -14.09 7.95 -0.43
C TYR A 24 -12.86 8.63 -1.07
N ARG A 25 -12.85 8.78 -2.41
CA ARG A 25 -11.82 9.54 -3.14
C ARG A 25 -11.78 11.01 -2.74
N GLU A 26 -12.92 11.70 -2.65
CA GLU A 26 -12.95 13.11 -2.26
C GLU A 26 -12.52 13.31 -0.80
N LYS A 27 -12.95 12.43 0.12
CA LYS A 27 -12.45 12.43 1.52
C LYS A 27 -10.93 12.20 1.61
N ALA A 28 -10.34 11.43 0.69
CA ALA A 28 -8.89 11.34 0.57
C ALA A 28 -8.27 12.63 0.00
N ARG A 29 -8.91 13.24 -1.01
CA ARG A 29 -8.46 14.51 -1.63
C ARG A 29 -8.56 15.72 -0.69
N GLU A 30 -9.45 15.73 0.30
CA GLU A 30 -9.45 16.74 1.38
C GLU A 30 -8.15 16.71 2.22
N ALA A 31 -7.37 15.63 2.15
CA ALA A 31 -6.02 15.56 2.74
C ALA A 31 -4.99 16.43 2.00
N THR A 32 -5.24 16.85 0.75
CA THR A 32 -4.31 17.61 -0.11
C THR A 32 -3.66 18.83 0.55
N VAL A 33 -2.38 19.06 0.24
CA VAL A 33 -1.58 20.20 0.69
C VAL A 33 -1.84 21.40 -0.24
N GLY A 34 -2.91 22.16 0.01
CA GLY A 34 -3.27 23.29 -0.86
C GLY A 34 -2.34 24.52 -0.84
N GLU A 35 -1.20 24.47 -0.13
CA GLU A 35 -0.13 25.49 -0.16
C GLU A 35 1.12 24.98 0.59
N VAL A 36 2.19 24.63 -0.13
CA VAL A 36 3.45 24.11 0.47
C VAL A 36 4.14 25.15 1.39
N ALA A 37 3.98 26.45 1.12
CA ALA A 37 4.57 27.52 1.91
C ALA A 37 4.14 27.51 3.39
N LYS A 38 2.99 26.91 3.72
CA LYS A 38 2.51 26.74 5.11
C LYS A 38 3.41 25.82 5.97
N TYR A 39 4.29 25.06 5.34
CA TYR A 39 5.20 24.10 5.98
C TYR A 39 6.64 24.64 6.08
N VAL A 40 6.90 25.88 5.68
CA VAL A 40 8.21 26.52 5.82
C VAL A 40 8.44 26.94 7.28
N ILE A 41 9.48 26.38 7.90
CA ILE A 41 9.85 26.62 9.31
C ILE A 41 11.05 27.58 9.47
N GLY A 42 11.67 28.01 8.38
CA GLY A 42 12.78 28.96 8.40
C GLY A 42 13.48 29.05 7.04
N GLN A 43 14.61 29.76 7.00
CA GLN A 43 15.41 29.95 5.79
C GLN A 43 16.91 29.83 6.13
N ILE A 44 17.68 29.09 5.32
CA ILE A 44 19.13 28.94 5.43
C ILE A 44 19.73 29.18 4.04
N ASP A 45 20.78 30.01 3.94
CA ASP A 45 21.43 30.36 2.66
C ASP A 45 20.47 30.82 1.55
N LYS A 46 19.41 31.54 1.93
CA LYS A 46 18.29 31.99 1.07
C LYS A 46 17.42 30.85 0.50
N LYS A 47 17.50 29.64 1.06
CA LYS A 47 16.62 28.50 0.75
C LYS A 47 15.64 28.29 1.90
N ASP A 48 14.37 28.19 1.56
CA ASP A 48 13.32 27.91 2.55
C ASP A 48 13.42 26.46 3.03
N ILE A 49 13.25 26.25 4.33
CA ILE A 49 13.34 24.95 4.99
C ILE A 49 11.93 24.44 5.26
N ILE A 50 11.53 23.40 4.56
CA ILE A 50 10.21 22.75 4.69
C ILE A 50 10.27 21.72 5.82
N ASP A 51 9.30 21.76 6.73
CA ASP A 51 9.07 20.69 7.71
C ASP A 51 8.42 19.48 7.00
N ALA A 52 9.29 18.57 6.56
CA ALA A 52 8.90 17.31 5.94
C ALA A 52 7.97 16.47 6.82
N LYS A 53 8.04 16.58 8.15
CA LYS A 53 7.25 15.79 9.09
C LYS A 53 5.82 16.32 9.19
N GLU A 54 5.63 17.63 9.28
CA GLU A 54 4.27 18.21 9.25
C GLU A 54 3.65 18.14 7.86
N LEU A 55 4.46 18.24 6.79
CA LEU A 55 4.01 18.00 5.41
C LEU A 55 3.51 16.55 5.24
N ALA A 56 4.33 15.57 5.66
CA ALA A 56 3.97 14.16 5.70
C ALA A 56 2.68 13.89 6.49
N ARG A 57 2.53 14.48 7.68
CA ARG A 57 1.34 14.35 8.53
C ARG A 57 0.05 14.88 7.89
N LYS A 58 0.13 15.93 7.06
CA LYS A 58 -1.02 16.43 6.28
C LYS A 58 -1.41 15.45 5.18
N ILE A 59 -0.42 14.84 4.50
CA ILE A 59 -0.60 13.89 3.40
C ILE A 59 -1.11 12.54 3.90
N PHE A 60 -0.66 12.09 5.08
CA PHE A 60 -1.08 10.86 5.76
C PHE A 60 -1.91 11.15 7.04
N PRO A 61 -3.11 11.75 6.93
CA PRO A 61 -3.90 12.13 8.11
C PRO A 61 -4.47 10.90 8.85
N GLN A 62 -4.63 9.77 8.16
CA GLN A 62 -5.14 8.51 8.72
C GLN A 62 -4.04 7.73 9.45
N GLN A 63 -3.59 8.23 10.61
CA GLN A 63 -2.51 7.59 11.39
C GLN A 63 -2.92 6.27 12.09
N HIS A 64 -4.19 5.86 12.02
CA HIS A 64 -4.72 4.66 12.69
C HIS A 64 -5.68 3.84 11.80
N ALA A 65 -5.13 2.82 11.13
CA ALA A 65 -5.87 1.76 10.45
C ALA A 65 -5.53 0.39 11.06
N HIS A 66 -6.39 -0.61 10.85
CA HIS A 66 -6.11 -1.99 11.30
C HIS A 66 -5.42 -2.79 10.18
N VAL A 67 -5.72 -2.46 8.92
CA VAL A 67 -5.20 -3.10 7.71
C VAL A 67 -4.47 -2.07 6.86
N PHE A 68 -3.25 -2.37 6.41
CA PHE A 68 -2.61 -1.72 5.27
C PHE A 68 -2.91 -2.54 4.01
N LEU A 69 -3.44 -1.91 2.96
CA LEU A 69 -3.71 -2.56 1.68
C LEU A 69 -2.75 -2.04 0.59
N SER A 70 -1.81 -2.88 0.19
CA SER A 70 -0.92 -2.68 -0.97
C SER A 70 -1.59 -3.23 -2.23
N HIS A 71 -1.66 -2.42 -3.30
CA HIS A 71 -2.30 -2.78 -4.55
C HIS A 71 -1.70 -2.02 -5.74
N SER A 72 -2.12 -2.34 -6.98
CA SER A 72 -1.80 -1.48 -8.12
C SER A 72 -2.73 -0.29 -8.16
N HIS A 73 -2.25 0.90 -8.53
CA HIS A 73 -3.11 2.05 -8.82
C HIS A 73 -4.18 1.76 -9.91
N ARG A 74 -3.96 0.76 -10.78
CA ARG A 74 -4.99 0.29 -11.73
C ARG A 74 -6.09 -0.59 -11.11
N ASP A 75 -5.91 -1.02 -9.87
CA ASP A 75 -6.86 -1.80 -9.06
C ASP A 75 -7.47 -0.92 -7.93
N GLU A 76 -7.35 0.42 -8.02
CA GLU A 76 -7.82 1.39 -7.02
C GLU A 76 -9.30 1.20 -6.69
N ARG A 77 -10.14 0.95 -7.69
CA ARG A 77 -11.57 0.75 -7.49
C ARG A 77 -11.83 -0.47 -6.60
N GLU A 78 -11.23 -1.60 -6.93
CA GLU A 78 -11.33 -2.84 -6.17
C GLU A 78 -10.78 -2.69 -4.74
N ALA A 79 -9.73 -1.89 -4.55
CA ALA A 79 -9.18 -1.59 -3.23
C ALA A 79 -10.11 -0.70 -2.38
N ILE A 80 -10.76 0.30 -2.98
CA ILE A 80 -11.78 1.13 -2.31
C ILE A 80 -13.04 0.30 -2.01
N GLU A 81 -13.48 -0.57 -2.93
CA GLU A 81 -14.60 -1.49 -2.69
C GLU A 81 -14.30 -2.48 -1.54
N PHE A 82 -13.07 -2.97 -1.42
CA PHE A 82 -12.61 -3.75 -0.27
C PHE A 82 -12.59 -2.93 1.02
N ALA A 83 -12.01 -1.73 1.00
CA ALA A 83 -11.91 -0.85 2.16
C ALA A 83 -13.30 -0.49 2.70
N LEU A 84 -14.22 -0.05 1.85
CA LEU A 84 -15.61 0.24 2.24
C LEU A 84 -16.34 -1.01 2.75
N SER A 85 -16.07 -2.20 2.20
CA SER A 85 -16.64 -3.46 2.70
C SER A 85 -16.12 -3.82 4.10
N LEU A 86 -14.85 -3.52 4.42
CA LEU A 86 -14.29 -3.74 5.74
C LEU A 86 -14.67 -2.64 6.74
N GLU A 87 -14.79 -1.38 6.33
CA GLU A 87 -15.28 -0.28 7.16
C GLU A 87 -16.72 -0.53 7.64
N LYS A 88 -17.60 -1.08 6.78
CA LYS A 88 -18.95 -1.56 7.18
C LYS A 88 -18.94 -2.63 8.28
N ARG A 89 -17.81 -3.32 8.46
CA ARG A 89 -17.58 -4.35 9.49
C ARG A 89 -16.69 -3.82 10.62
N GLY A 90 -16.51 -2.50 10.75
CA GLY A 90 -15.68 -1.85 11.78
C GLY A 90 -14.17 -1.93 11.54
N VAL A 91 -13.71 -2.55 10.45
CA VAL A 91 -12.28 -2.74 10.15
C VAL A 91 -11.78 -1.59 9.26
N LYS A 92 -11.02 -0.67 9.86
CA LYS A 92 -10.39 0.45 9.16
C LYS A 92 -9.26 -0.04 8.24
N VAL A 93 -9.29 0.35 6.97
CA VAL A 93 -8.29 0.02 5.96
C VAL A 93 -7.60 1.29 5.47
N PHE A 94 -6.27 1.30 5.51
CA PHE A 94 -5.45 2.28 4.80
C PHE A 94 -5.19 1.79 3.38
N VAL A 95 -5.49 2.62 2.39
CA VAL A 95 -5.37 2.34 0.95
C VAL A 95 -4.32 3.29 0.37
N ASP A 96 -3.20 2.77 -0.15
CA ASP A 96 -2.02 3.58 -0.51
C ASP A 96 -2.26 4.54 -1.69
N SER A 97 -3.04 4.12 -2.69
CA SER A 97 -3.40 4.92 -3.88
C SER A 97 -4.10 6.26 -3.56
N CYS A 98 -4.79 6.34 -2.43
CA CYS A 98 -5.39 7.57 -1.93
C CYS A 98 -4.36 8.65 -1.58
N VAL A 99 -3.09 8.28 -1.34
CA VAL A 99 -1.97 9.22 -1.21
C VAL A 99 -1.36 9.53 -2.58
N TRP A 100 -1.13 8.52 -3.42
CA TRP A 100 -0.43 8.69 -4.71
C TRP A 100 -1.10 9.65 -5.69
N GLY A 101 -2.43 9.74 -5.67
CA GLY A 101 -3.20 10.55 -6.62
C GLY A 101 -2.87 12.05 -6.66
N TYR A 102 -2.18 12.59 -5.65
CA TYR A 102 -1.76 14.00 -5.55
C TYR A 102 -0.23 14.21 -5.64
N VAL A 103 0.59 13.15 -5.56
CA VAL A 103 2.05 13.30 -5.39
C VAL A 103 2.75 13.96 -6.60
N GLY A 104 2.19 13.79 -7.82
CA GLY A 104 2.67 14.52 -9.00
C GLY A 104 2.42 16.02 -8.93
N ASP A 105 1.26 16.43 -8.42
CA ASP A 105 0.87 17.84 -8.28
C ASP A 105 1.65 18.49 -7.13
N LEU A 106 1.83 17.81 -6.00
CA LEU A 106 2.71 18.24 -4.91
C LEU A 106 4.15 18.46 -5.39
N LEU A 107 4.68 17.53 -6.20
CA LEU A 107 6.01 17.67 -6.77
C LEU A 107 6.07 18.85 -7.76
N TRP A 108 5.00 19.12 -8.52
CA TRP A 108 4.90 20.31 -9.35
C TRP A 108 4.88 21.59 -8.52
N GLU A 109 4.10 21.66 -7.44
CA GLU A 109 4.03 22.80 -6.52
C GLU A 109 5.40 23.09 -5.87
N ILE A 110 6.06 22.07 -5.32
CA ILE A 110 7.42 22.19 -4.76
C ILE A 110 8.39 22.75 -5.81
N ASN A 111 8.34 22.26 -7.06
CA ASN A 111 9.20 22.76 -8.12
C ASN A 111 8.82 24.19 -8.56
N ALA A 112 7.53 24.52 -8.63
CA ALA A 112 7.03 25.85 -8.98
C ALA A 112 7.47 26.94 -7.99
N HIS A 113 7.64 26.58 -6.71
CA HIS A 113 8.08 27.50 -5.66
C HIS A 113 9.61 27.49 -5.42
N TYR A 114 10.29 26.34 -5.50
CA TYR A 114 11.66 26.18 -4.99
C TYR A 114 12.71 25.74 -6.02
N SER A 115 12.30 25.32 -7.22
CA SER A 115 13.23 25.04 -8.33
C SER A 115 13.37 26.26 -9.24
N GLU A 116 14.58 26.51 -9.74
CA GLU A 116 14.86 27.64 -10.62
C GLU A 116 13.99 27.58 -11.89
N LYS A 117 13.03 28.51 -11.98
CA LYS A 117 11.99 28.54 -13.01
C LYS A 117 12.40 29.39 -14.21
N LYS A 118 12.21 28.87 -15.42
CA LYS A 118 12.40 29.59 -16.69
C LYS A 118 11.25 29.34 -17.66
N GLU A 119 10.46 30.37 -17.94
CA GLU A 119 9.45 30.34 -19.00
C GLU A 119 10.13 30.43 -20.38
N VAL A 120 9.69 29.58 -21.31
CA VAL A 120 10.10 29.61 -22.72
C VAL A 120 8.85 29.41 -23.59
N GLY A 121 8.30 30.53 -24.09
CA GLY A 121 7.01 30.51 -24.78
C GLY A 121 5.89 30.07 -23.82
N SER A 122 5.21 28.97 -24.15
CA SER A 122 4.18 28.36 -23.30
C SER A 122 4.72 27.28 -22.33
N PHE A 123 6.04 27.07 -22.25
CA PHE A 123 6.65 26.02 -21.45
C PHE A 123 7.34 26.58 -20.21
N THR A 124 6.85 26.19 -19.02
CA THR A 124 7.63 26.30 -17.78
C THR A 124 8.72 25.23 -17.78
N ASN A 125 9.97 25.67 -17.61
CA ASN A 125 11.13 24.79 -17.40
C ASN A 125 11.64 24.98 -15.98
N PHE A 126 12.16 23.91 -15.39
CA PHE A 126 12.81 23.91 -14.08
C PHE A 126 14.25 23.39 -14.20
N SER A 127 15.13 23.77 -13.26
CA SER A 127 16.45 23.16 -13.14
C SER A 127 16.35 21.66 -12.83
N TYR A 128 16.91 20.82 -13.70
CA TYR A 128 16.85 19.35 -13.61
C TYR A 128 17.38 18.83 -12.26
N ASP A 129 18.51 19.36 -11.79
CA ASP A 129 19.11 18.94 -10.53
C ASP A 129 18.23 19.31 -9.33
N LYS A 130 17.55 20.46 -9.38
CA LYS A 130 16.59 20.90 -8.35
C LYS A 130 15.32 20.04 -8.36
N CYS A 131 14.82 19.67 -9.53
CA CYS A 131 13.74 18.68 -9.67
C CYS A 131 14.13 17.33 -9.06
N ASN A 132 15.36 16.86 -9.28
CA ASN A 132 15.85 15.61 -8.71
C ASN A 132 16.01 15.69 -7.18
N GLU A 133 16.56 16.79 -6.64
CA GLU A 133 16.64 17.05 -5.19
C GLU A 133 15.26 17.04 -4.52
N ALA A 134 14.29 17.76 -5.12
CA ALA A 134 12.91 17.84 -4.65
C ALA A 134 12.21 16.46 -4.73
N ALA A 135 12.35 15.76 -5.85
CA ALA A 135 11.76 14.44 -6.05
C ALA A 135 12.34 13.40 -5.09
N ALA A 136 13.66 13.36 -4.93
CA ALA A 136 14.31 12.44 -3.98
C ALA A 136 13.86 12.72 -2.54
N SER A 137 13.80 13.98 -2.11
CA SER A 137 13.34 14.35 -0.77
C SER A 137 11.88 13.96 -0.55
N LEU A 138 11.00 14.27 -1.50
CA LEU A 138 9.58 13.95 -1.41
C LEU A 138 9.33 12.44 -1.41
N TYR A 139 9.89 11.70 -2.37
CA TYR A 139 9.65 10.26 -2.46
C TYR A 139 10.22 9.48 -1.28
N LEU A 140 11.37 9.88 -0.71
CA LEU A 140 11.90 9.27 0.51
C LEU A 140 11.05 9.57 1.75
N MET A 141 10.53 10.80 1.88
CA MET A 141 9.60 11.19 2.95
C MET A 141 8.29 10.38 2.88
N LEU A 142 7.67 10.30 1.71
CA LEU A 142 6.44 9.52 1.51
C LEU A 142 6.69 8.02 1.75
N ASN A 143 7.85 7.50 1.34
CA ASN A 143 8.23 6.11 1.57
C ASN A 143 8.40 5.77 3.07
N GLU A 144 8.96 6.68 3.87
CA GLU A 144 9.07 6.50 5.33
C GLU A 144 7.69 6.40 5.97
N GLU A 145 6.75 7.26 5.57
CA GLU A 145 5.36 7.21 6.05
C GLU A 145 4.62 5.92 5.65
N LEU A 146 4.86 5.35 4.45
CA LEU A 146 4.36 4.00 4.11
C LEU A 146 4.91 2.97 5.09
N HIS A 147 6.21 2.99 5.35
CA HIS A 147 6.89 2.03 6.23
C HIS A 147 6.36 2.17 7.67
N ARG A 148 6.16 3.39 8.14
CA ARG A 148 5.52 3.71 9.43
C ARG A 148 4.07 3.19 9.49
N MET A 149 3.29 3.35 8.41
CA MET A 149 1.91 2.87 8.33
C MET A 149 1.82 1.34 8.26
N ILE A 150 2.68 0.66 7.49
CA ILE A 150 2.79 -0.80 7.48
C ILE A 150 3.15 -1.31 8.88
N ASP A 151 4.12 -0.69 9.56
CA ASP A 151 4.51 -1.19 10.87
C ASP A 151 3.43 -0.97 11.95
N ALA A 152 2.73 0.15 11.90
CA ALA A 152 1.64 0.48 12.81
C ALA A 152 0.35 -0.34 12.60
N CYS A 153 0.09 -0.84 11.37
CA CYS A 153 -1.08 -1.67 11.10
C CYS A 153 -0.95 -3.07 11.71
N GLU A 154 -2.09 -3.65 12.11
CA GLU A 154 -2.15 -5.04 12.56
C GLU A 154 -1.86 -6.00 11.40
N CYS A 155 -2.58 -5.81 10.30
CA CYS A 155 -2.55 -6.66 9.13
C CYS A 155 -1.97 -5.91 7.91
N PHE A 156 -1.14 -6.59 7.13
CA PHE A 156 -0.73 -6.17 5.79
C PHE A 156 -1.37 -7.09 4.75
N ILE A 157 -2.02 -6.51 3.74
CA ILE A 157 -2.65 -7.25 2.64
C ILE A 157 -2.05 -6.76 1.33
N PHE A 158 -1.56 -7.69 0.51
CA PHE A 158 -1.15 -7.41 -0.86
C PHE A 158 -2.12 -8.02 -1.86
N PHE A 159 -2.69 -7.21 -2.76
CA PHE A 159 -3.49 -7.69 -3.89
C PHE A 159 -2.57 -8.12 -5.05
N ASN A 160 -2.36 -9.43 -5.21
CA ASN A 160 -1.65 -9.99 -6.35
C ASN A 160 -2.61 -10.06 -7.56
N THR A 161 -2.39 -9.15 -8.51
CA THR A 161 -3.16 -8.98 -9.74
C THR A 161 -2.20 -8.91 -10.92
N LYS A 162 -2.72 -9.02 -12.15
CA LYS A 162 -1.95 -8.74 -13.37
C LYS A 162 -1.51 -7.26 -13.52
N ASN A 163 -2.01 -6.37 -12.64
CA ASN A 163 -1.63 -4.97 -12.60
C ASN A 163 -0.57 -4.67 -11.54
N SER A 164 -0.52 -5.43 -10.43
CA SER A 164 0.53 -5.32 -9.41
C SER A 164 1.73 -6.20 -9.73
N VAL A 165 1.51 -7.43 -10.18
CA VAL A 165 2.54 -8.36 -10.68
C VAL A 165 2.38 -8.48 -12.20
N ARG A 166 3.21 -7.73 -12.92
CA ARG A 166 3.10 -7.46 -14.37
C ARG A 166 3.87 -8.43 -15.25
N ILE A 167 4.93 -9.03 -14.70
CA ILE A 167 5.77 -10.02 -15.38
C ILE A 167 5.79 -11.25 -14.47
N LYS A 168 5.55 -12.43 -15.02
CA LYS A 168 5.59 -13.70 -14.29
C LYS A 168 6.86 -14.46 -14.61
N GLY A 169 7.41 -15.17 -13.62
CA GLY A 169 8.70 -15.87 -13.79
C GLY A 169 8.73 -16.95 -14.88
N HIS A 170 7.55 -17.41 -15.33
CA HIS A 170 7.40 -18.35 -16.44
C HIS A 170 7.26 -17.70 -17.82
N GLU A 171 7.20 -16.36 -17.92
CA GLU A 171 7.15 -15.62 -19.20
C GLU A 171 8.54 -15.45 -19.85
N GLY A 172 9.60 -15.99 -19.24
CA GLY A 172 10.94 -16.11 -19.83
C GLY A 172 11.82 -14.85 -19.80
N PHE A 173 11.32 -13.72 -19.30
CA PHE A 173 12.08 -12.46 -19.19
C PHE A 173 13.07 -12.43 -18.02
N ALA A 174 12.73 -13.11 -16.92
CA ALA A 174 13.56 -13.28 -15.72
C ALA A 174 13.05 -14.49 -14.93
N GLU A 175 13.89 -15.08 -14.09
CA GLU A 175 13.43 -16.03 -13.08
C GLU A 175 12.69 -15.26 -11.96
N GLY A 176 11.55 -15.78 -11.51
CA GLY A 176 10.70 -15.15 -10.49
C GLY A 176 9.77 -14.02 -10.99
N ASP A 177 8.70 -13.77 -10.24
CA ASP A 177 7.70 -12.75 -10.54
C ASP A 177 8.25 -11.32 -10.34
N ARG A 178 7.79 -10.35 -11.17
CA ARG A 178 8.23 -8.95 -11.10
C ARG A 178 7.06 -7.95 -11.07
N THR A 179 7.20 -6.93 -10.23
CA THR A 179 6.35 -5.72 -10.24
C THR A 179 7.03 -4.60 -11.03
N LEU A 180 6.23 -3.71 -11.62
CA LEU A 180 6.70 -2.45 -12.22
C LEU A 180 6.41 -1.23 -11.34
N SER A 181 5.83 -1.44 -10.14
CA SER A 181 5.58 -0.38 -9.17
C SER A 181 6.71 -0.33 -8.13
N PRO A 182 7.48 0.77 -8.02
CA PRO A 182 8.50 0.90 -6.99
C PRO A 182 7.88 0.96 -5.58
N TRP A 183 6.63 1.44 -5.46
CA TRP A 183 5.89 1.48 -4.20
C TRP A 183 5.57 0.09 -3.70
N ILE A 184 4.93 -0.75 -4.53
CA ILE A 184 4.63 -2.16 -4.19
C ILE A 184 5.91 -2.91 -3.86
N TYR A 185 7.01 -2.68 -4.59
CA TYR A 185 8.30 -3.26 -4.25
C TYR A 185 8.77 -2.83 -2.86
N SER A 186 8.72 -1.54 -2.53
CA SER A 186 9.15 -1.01 -1.23
C SER A 186 8.28 -1.52 -0.07
N GLU A 187 6.96 -1.56 -0.27
CA GLU A 187 5.98 -2.05 0.70
C GLU A 187 6.18 -3.55 0.99
N LEU A 188 6.32 -4.37 -0.06
CA LEU A 188 6.64 -5.79 0.06
C LEU A 188 8.01 -6.00 0.73
N ALA A 189 9.05 -5.30 0.26
CA ALA A 189 10.40 -5.37 0.81
C ALA A 189 10.49 -4.94 2.27
N PHE A 190 9.65 -4.00 2.71
CA PHE A 190 9.55 -3.59 4.12
C PHE A 190 8.73 -4.58 4.95
N SER A 191 7.58 -5.05 4.44
CA SER A 191 6.75 -6.06 5.13
C SER A 191 7.51 -7.37 5.40
N ALA A 192 8.47 -7.73 4.53
CA ALA A 192 9.37 -8.88 4.71
C ALA A 192 10.44 -8.68 5.79
N LYS A 193 10.83 -7.42 6.06
CA LYS A 193 11.95 -7.04 6.95
C LYS A 193 11.51 -6.50 8.30
N THR A 194 10.28 -5.99 8.42
CA THR A 194 9.79 -5.41 9.67
C THR A 194 9.67 -6.45 10.79
N ARG A 195 9.63 -5.97 12.02
CA ARG A 195 9.57 -6.82 13.21
C ARG A 195 8.17 -7.41 13.37
N TYR A 196 8.14 -8.71 13.65
CA TYR A 196 6.93 -9.37 14.14
C TYR A 196 6.56 -8.79 15.51
N HIS A 197 5.48 -8.03 15.56
CA HIS A 197 4.93 -7.54 16.82
C HIS A 197 3.98 -8.58 17.44
N GLN A 198 3.84 -8.60 18.76
CA GLN A 198 2.81 -9.40 19.43
C GLN A 198 1.48 -8.64 19.44
N LEU A 199 0.36 -9.37 19.38
CA LEU A 199 -0.95 -8.73 19.50
C LEU A 199 -1.23 -8.31 20.94
N THR A 200 -1.61 -7.05 21.13
CA THR A 200 -1.87 -6.45 22.45
C THR A 200 -3.35 -6.35 22.81
N ARG A 201 -4.26 -6.58 21.84
CA ARG A 201 -5.72 -6.61 22.07
C ARG A 201 -6.23 -7.99 22.49
N LYS A 202 -7.48 -8.03 22.99
CA LYS A 202 -8.22 -9.27 23.27
C LYS A 202 -8.47 -10.07 21.98
N ARG A 203 -8.57 -11.40 22.12
CA ARG A 203 -8.70 -12.38 21.03
C ARG A 203 -9.95 -13.25 21.16
N LEU A 204 -10.45 -13.79 20.05
CA LEU A 204 -11.36 -14.95 20.04
C LEU A 204 -10.62 -16.27 20.37
N PRO A 205 -11.32 -17.34 20.82
CA PRO A 205 -10.76 -18.71 20.91
C PRO A 205 -10.54 -19.36 19.52
N ARG A 206 -9.64 -20.35 19.43
CA ARG A 206 -9.21 -20.99 18.16
C ARG A 206 -9.77 -22.40 17.90
N GLY A 207 -10.00 -22.69 16.62
CA GLY A 207 -10.11 -24.02 16.00
C GLY A 207 -9.11 -24.15 14.83
N ILE A 208 -9.07 -25.29 14.11
CA ILE A 208 -8.03 -25.64 13.12
C ILE A 208 -8.64 -26.18 11.81
N VAL A 209 -8.25 -25.63 10.65
CA VAL A 209 -8.57 -26.08 9.26
C VAL A 209 -7.42 -25.72 8.28
N GLU A 210 -7.29 -26.42 7.13
CA GLU A 210 -6.29 -26.20 6.05
C GLU A 210 -6.88 -26.30 4.62
N SER A 211 -6.23 -25.70 3.60
CA SER A 211 -6.59 -25.75 2.15
C SER A 211 -5.46 -25.23 1.20
N MET A 212 -5.61 -25.37 -0.14
CA MET A 212 -4.64 -25.07 -1.24
C MET A 212 -5.29 -24.47 -2.54
N GLU A 213 -4.49 -24.04 -3.55
CA GLU A 213 -4.87 -23.08 -4.63
C GLU A 213 -4.50 -23.43 -6.12
N SER A 214 -5.00 -22.64 -7.10
CA SER A 214 -4.52 -22.43 -8.52
C SER A 214 -5.47 -21.43 -9.27
N HIS A 215 -5.25 -20.77 -10.43
CA HIS A 215 -4.11 -20.41 -11.34
C HIS A 215 -4.54 -19.26 -12.33
N ARG A 216 -3.64 -18.69 -13.17
CA ARG A 216 -3.90 -17.39 -13.88
C ARG A 216 -3.09 -17.10 -15.18
N GLU A 217 -3.47 -15.99 -15.86
CA GLU A 217 -2.98 -15.38 -17.12
C GLU A 217 -3.09 -13.82 -17.07
N LEU A 218 -2.57 -12.96 -17.97
CA LEU A 218 -1.33 -12.84 -18.80
C LEU A 218 -1.41 -11.45 -19.53
N ALA A 219 -0.29 -10.87 -20.01
CA ALA A 219 -0.14 -9.78 -21.03
C ALA A 219 -0.75 -8.36 -20.74
N VAL A 220 -0.25 -7.21 -21.22
CA VAL A 220 0.98 -6.71 -21.92
C VAL A 220 0.94 -5.14 -21.87
N ALA A 221 1.94 -4.35 -22.27
CA ALA A 221 3.32 -4.16 -21.78
C ALA A 221 3.89 -2.82 -22.34
N SER A 222 4.71 -2.08 -21.58
CA SER A 222 5.64 -1.02 -22.05
C SER A 222 6.76 -0.81 -21.01
N ALA A 223 7.83 -0.07 -21.35
CA ALA A 223 9.08 -0.08 -20.58
C ALA A 223 8.95 0.55 -19.17
N SER A 224 9.56 -0.08 -18.17
CA SER A 224 9.64 0.36 -16.76
C SER A 224 10.76 -0.42 -16.04
N PHE A 225 11.17 0.02 -14.85
CA PHE A 225 12.01 -0.81 -13.96
C PHE A 225 11.20 -2.01 -13.46
N ALA A 226 11.79 -3.20 -13.51
CA ALA A 226 11.19 -4.44 -13.01
C ALA A 226 11.86 -4.86 -11.71
N PHE A 227 11.08 -4.94 -10.63
CA PHE A 227 11.54 -5.28 -9.29
C PHE A 227 11.05 -6.68 -8.88
N GLU A 228 11.85 -7.41 -8.13
CA GLU A 228 11.49 -8.72 -7.57
C GLU A 228 10.27 -8.62 -6.62
N VAL A 229 9.27 -9.47 -6.84
CA VAL A 229 8.13 -9.58 -5.92
C VAL A 229 8.57 -10.36 -4.69
N ILE A 230 8.82 -9.64 -3.59
CA ILE A 230 9.18 -10.23 -2.31
C ILE A 230 7.88 -10.57 -1.56
N ASN A 231 7.26 -11.72 -1.88
CA ASN A 231 6.00 -12.19 -1.29
C ASN A 231 6.10 -13.56 -0.61
N LEU A 232 7.26 -14.24 -0.63
CA LEU A 232 7.42 -15.60 -0.09
C LEU A 232 7.09 -15.73 1.41
N HIS A 233 7.13 -14.62 2.15
CA HIS A 233 6.76 -14.53 3.56
C HIS A 233 5.24 -14.41 3.80
N LEU A 234 4.44 -14.20 2.75
CA LEU A 234 2.99 -14.01 2.82
C LEU A 234 2.25 -15.34 2.53
N PRO A 235 1.33 -15.80 3.39
CA PRO A 235 0.36 -16.82 3.04
C PRO A 235 -0.56 -16.29 1.94
N LYS A 236 -0.83 -17.12 0.94
CA LYS A 236 -1.80 -16.81 -0.11
C LYS A 236 -3.24 -17.16 0.32
N MET A 237 -4.19 -16.46 -0.29
CA MET A 237 -5.63 -16.64 -0.14
C MET A 237 -6.34 -16.15 -1.42
N SER A 238 -7.45 -16.80 -1.79
CA SER A 238 -8.28 -16.33 -2.90
C SER A 238 -9.32 -15.27 -2.48
N GLY A 239 -9.70 -14.41 -3.43
CA GLY A 239 -10.78 -13.44 -3.25
C GLY A 239 -12.14 -14.06 -2.86
N GLU A 240 -12.43 -15.29 -3.30
CA GLU A 240 -13.67 -15.99 -2.95
C GLU A 240 -13.62 -16.60 -1.53
N GLU A 241 -12.44 -16.93 -0.99
CA GLU A 241 -12.27 -17.29 0.42
C GLU A 241 -12.54 -16.10 1.35
N LEU A 242 -11.95 -14.94 1.07
CA LEU A 242 -12.30 -13.69 1.77
C LEU A 242 -13.80 -13.39 1.71
N LYS A 243 -14.43 -13.62 0.56
CA LYS A 243 -15.86 -13.40 0.33
C LYS A 243 -16.74 -14.39 1.09
N SER A 244 -16.28 -15.63 1.23
CA SER A 244 -16.89 -16.66 2.08
C SER A 244 -16.85 -16.24 3.55
N LEU A 245 -15.67 -15.83 4.03
CA LEU A 245 -15.46 -15.31 5.39
C LEU A 245 -16.32 -14.07 5.68
N ALA A 246 -16.32 -13.07 4.78
CA ALA A 246 -17.06 -11.82 4.91
C ALA A 246 -18.60 -11.97 4.91
N ARG A 247 -19.10 -13.18 4.59
CA ARG A 247 -20.52 -13.58 4.67
C ARG A 247 -20.82 -14.49 5.87
N LYS A 248 -19.84 -15.27 6.35
CA LYS A 248 -19.99 -16.22 7.46
C LYS A 248 -19.72 -15.61 8.82
N SER A 249 -18.73 -14.73 8.94
CA SER A 249 -18.28 -14.23 10.25
C SER A 249 -19.35 -13.31 10.87
N PRO A 250 -19.81 -13.59 12.10
CA PRO A 250 -20.70 -12.71 12.86
C PRO A 250 -19.93 -11.65 13.66
N HIS A 251 -18.61 -11.54 13.45
CA HIS A 251 -17.73 -10.67 14.23
C HIS A 251 -17.43 -9.36 13.49
N GLU A 252 -17.31 -8.28 14.25
CA GLU A 252 -17.00 -6.94 13.77
C GLU A 252 -15.70 -6.41 14.40
N SER A 253 -15.22 -5.29 13.86
CA SER A 253 -13.99 -4.62 14.22
C SER A 253 -12.82 -5.61 14.27
N GLU A 254 -11.93 -5.52 15.25
CA GLU A 254 -10.72 -6.35 15.27
C GLU A 254 -11.03 -7.85 15.53
N PHE A 255 -12.24 -8.21 15.97
CA PHE A 255 -12.66 -9.62 16.06
C PHE A 255 -13.01 -10.22 14.68
N TRP A 256 -13.33 -9.40 13.68
CA TRP A 256 -13.41 -9.88 12.29
C TRP A 256 -12.03 -10.35 11.79
N LEU A 257 -10.96 -9.63 12.17
CA LEU A 257 -9.59 -10.02 11.85
C LEU A 257 -9.19 -11.35 12.52
N ASP A 258 -9.66 -11.63 13.74
CA ASP A 258 -9.47 -12.96 14.34
C ASP A 258 -10.14 -14.07 13.53
N SER A 259 -11.30 -13.80 12.92
CA SER A 259 -11.96 -14.76 12.03
C SER A 259 -11.08 -15.08 10.82
N LEU A 260 -10.50 -14.04 10.20
CA LEU A 260 -9.56 -14.14 9.07
C LEU A 260 -8.30 -14.95 9.43
N TYR A 261 -7.73 -14.70 10.60
CA TYR A 261 -6.50 -15.35 11.03
C TYR A 261 -6.68 -16.83 11.41
N TYR A 262 -7.92 -17.25 11.72
CA TYR A 262 -8.21 -18.58 12.25
C TYR A 262 -8.74 -19.55 11.18
N GLU A 263 -9.74 -19.15 10.38
CA GLU A 263 -10.39 -20.00 9.34
C GLU A 263 -9.36 -20.60 8.36
N TYR A 264 -8.24 -19.89 8.12
CA TYR A 264 -7.20 -20.26 7.15
C TYR A 264 -5.81 -20.53 7.78
N ASN A 265 -5.73 -20.57 9.11
CA ASN A 265 -4.50 -20.74 9.92
C ASN A 265 -3.34 -19.79 9.54
N LEU A 266 -3.67 -18.54 9.18
CA LEU A 266 -2.72 -17.59 8.60
C LEU A 266 -1.54 -17.28 9.54
N GLU A 267 -1.77 -17.19 10.84
CA GLU A 267 -0.69 -16.89 11.81
C GLU A 267 0.43 -17.93 11.81
N SER A 268 0.14 -19.22 11.58
CA SER A 268 1.21 -20.24 11.51
C SER A 268 1.93 -20.13 10.18
N LYS A 269 1.19 -20.18 9.07
CA LYS A 269 1.71 -20.04 7.70
C LYS A 269 2.67 -18.84 7.60
N PHE A 270 2.22 -17.66 8.07
CA PHE A 270 3.02 -16.43 8.06
C PHE A 270 4.29 -16.55 8.92
N LYS A 271 4.20 -17.07 10.16
CA LYS A 271 5.37 -17.26 11.04
C LYS A 271 6.39 -18.22 10.46
N ASP A 272 5.92 -19.30 9.83
CA ASP A 272 6.78 -20.37 9.31
C ASP A 272 7.41 -19.98 7.96
N GLN A 273 6.68 -19.28 7.10
CA GLN A 273 7.25 -18.62 5.92
C GLN A 273 8.26 -17.52 6.29
N CYS A 274 7.94 -16.64 7.26
CA CYS A 274 8.86 -15.64 7.81
C CYS A 274 10.13 -16.23 8.45
N ARG A 275 10.14 -17.52 8.79
CA ARG A 275 11.36 -18.25 9.21
C ARG A 275 12.11 -18.78 8.00
N ALA A 276 11.42 -19.44 7.07
CA ALA A 276 12.02 -20.00 5.86
C ALA A 276 12.77 -18.96 5.02
N SER A 277 12.17 -17.79 4.76
CA SER A 277 12.81 -16.72 3.97
C SER A 277 14.08 -16.14 4.62
N ARG A 278 14.23 -16.23 5.95
CA ARG A 278 15.46 -15.83 6.66
C ARG A 278 16.59 -16.84 6.52
N LEU A 279 16.26 -18.13 6.41
CA LEU A 279 17.22 -19.21 6.18
C LEU A 279 17.68 -19.31 4.72
N GLN A 280 16.93 -18.69 3.79
CA GLN A 280 17.30 -18.56 2.38
C GLN A 280 18.12 -17.30 2.07
N SER A 281 18.38 -16.44 3.06
CA SER A 281 19.10 -15.17 2.93
C SER A 281 20.38 -15.10 3.80
N THR A 282 20.90 -16.27 4.19
CA THR A 282 22.15 -16.48 4.94
C THR A 282 23.03 -17.52 4.25
#